data_AF-A0A7J6R8L4-F1
#
_entry.id   AF-A0A7J6R8L4-F1
#
_cell.length_a   1.000
_cell.length_b   1.000
_cell.length_c   1.000
_cell.angle_alpha   90.00
_cell.angle_beta   90.00
_cell.angle_gamma   90.00
#
_symmetry.space_group_name_H-M   'P 1'
#
loop_
_entity.id
_entity.type
_entity.pdbx_description
1 polymer ?
#
loop_
_entity_poly.entity_id
_entity_poly.type
_entity_poly.pdbx_seq_one_letter_code
_entity_poly.pdbx_strand_id
1 'polypeptide(L)'
;MQCLVYGGTLTVLGPSSNQTHAPLSAGLAGAITIEGTGLNSLSRVKVLPASQVCGSSASDSAGLLSIPTSPSLDANGSVVYNNTLFEAPGSYRLCWCGKMTMPECRICCVSPWDYSVDAGMVDVTGPEGNIIVTPPAGLGSPFDIPIRGTGLAL
;
A
#
# COMPACT_ATOMS: atom_id res chain seq x y z
N MET A 1 -40.14 -1.47 -30.15
CA MET A 1 -40.57 -1.24 -28.75
C MET A 1 -39.89 -2.33 -27.93
N GLN A 2 -38.88 -1.98 -27.13
CA GLN A 2 -38.02 -2.95 -26.44
C GLN A 2 -38.37 -2.94 -24.95
N CYS A 3 -38.91 -4.05 -24.44
CA CYS A 3 -39.18 -4.22 -23.00
C CYS A 3 -37.88 -4.65 -22.31
N LEU A 4 -37.26 -3.73 -21.58
CA LEU A 4 -36.23 -4.06 -20.59
C LEU A 4 -36.95 -4.43 -19.29
N VAL A 5 -36.76 -5.67 -18.83
CA VAL A 5 -37.25 -6.16 -17.54
C VAL A 5 -36.06 -6.29 -16.60
N TYR A 6 -36.21 -5.82 -15.37
CA TYR A 6 -35.18 -5.90 -14.35
C TYR A 6 -34.93 -7.37 -13.93
N GLY A 7 -33.70 -7.84 -14.11
CA GLY A 7 -33.29 -9.23 -13.81
C GLY A 7 -32.62 -9.43 -12.45
N GLY A 8 -32.32 -8.36 -11.71
CA GLY A 8 -31.65 -8.42 -10.41
C GLY A 8 -30.44 -7.49 -10.29
N THR A 9 -29.79 -7.56 -9.12
CA THR A 9 -28.57 -6.82 -8.76
C THR A 9 -27.43 -7.76 -8.44
N LEU A 10 -26.25 -7.47 -9.00
CA LEU A 10 -24.99 -8.11 -8.66
C LEU A 10 -24.17 -7.15 -7.80
N THR A 11 -23.77 -7.57 -6.61
CA THR A 11 -22.85 -6.81 -5.75
C THR A 11 -21.48 -7.47 -5.76
N VAL A 12 -20.48 -6.74 -6.20
CA VAL A 12 -19.08 -7.15 -6.09
C VAL A 12 -18.53 -6.63 -4.76
N LEU A 13 -17.92 -7.53 -3.99
CA LEU A 13 -17.26 -7.18 -2.73
C LEU A 13 -15.78 -6.89 -2.98
N GLY A 14 -15.22 -5.97 -2.21
CA GLY A 14 -13.82 -5.59 -2.29
C GLY A 14 -13.59 -4.11 -2.03
N PRO A 15 -12.32 -3.68 -2.15
CA PRO A 15 -11.96 -2.28 -2.04
C PRO A 15 -12.62 -1.44 -3.15
N SER A 16 -12.93 -0.18 -2.85
CA SER A 16 -13.30 0.77 -3.90
C SER A 16 -12.08 1.04 -4.81
N SER A 17 -12.33 1.24 -6.11
CA SER A 17 -11.27 1.43 -7.09
C SER A 17 -10.62 2.81 -6.97
N ASN A 18 -9.31 2.88 -7.20
CA ASN A 18 -8.57 4.14 -7.37
C ASN A 18 -8.58 5.05 -6.13
N GLN A 19 -8.44 4.46 -4.94
CA GLN A 19 -8.29 5.21 -3.69
C GLN A 19 -6.94 5.92 -3.65
N THR A 20 -6.94 7.13 -3.14
CA THR A 20 -5.74 7.92 -2.85
C THR A 20 -5.63 8.07 -1.34
N HIS A 21 -4.54 7.57 -0.76
CA HIS A 21 -4.33 7.66 0.69
C HIS A 21 -3.57 8.93 1.06
N ALA A 22 -3.74 9.37 2.31
CA ALA A 22 -2.94 10.47 2.85
C ALA A 22 -1.45 10.12 2.77
N PRO A 23 -0.58 11.10 2.48
CA PRO A 23 0.85 10.84 2.36
C PRO A 23 1.42 10.36 3.69
N LEU A 24 2.29 9.36 3.64
CA LEU A 24 3.05 8.87 4.78
C LEU A 24 4.45 9.47 4.76
N SER A 25 5.17 9.34 5.87
CA SER A 25 6.57 9.76 5.98
C SER A 25 7.47 8.54 6.15
N ALA A 26 8.53 8.45 5.36
CA ALA A 26 9.56 7.42 5.49
C ALA A 26 10.16 7.46 6.90
N GLY A 27 10.35 6.28 7.51
CA GLY A 27 10.84 6.13 8.87
C GLY A 27 9.80 6.37 9.97
N LEU A 28 8.57 6.81 9.64
CA LEU A 28 7.49 6.99 10.61
C LEU A 28 6.38 5.94 10.41
N ALA A 29 5.94 5.33 11.50
CA ALA A 29 4.80 4.41 11.46
C ALA A 29 3.51 5.18 11.16
N GLY A 30 2.79 4.76 10.12
CA GLY A 30 1.53 5.34 9.68
C GLY A 30 0.39 4.34 9.62
N ALA A 31 -0.76 4.77 9.13
CA ALA A 31 -1.93 3.93 8.92
C ALA A 31 -2.42 4.05 7.47
N ILE A 32 -2.71 2.92 6.85
CA ILE A 32 -3.37 2.85 5.55
C ILE A 32 -4.79 2.35 5.77
N THR A 33 -5.78 3.13 5.33
CA THR A 33 -7.19 2.77 5.44
C THR A 33 -7.73 2.45 4.05
N ILE A 34 -8.23 1.24 3.86
CA ILE A 34 -8.87 0.78 2.63
C ILE A 34 -10.38 0.78 2.84
N GLU A 35 -11.08 1.53 2.01
CA GLU A 35 -12.54 1.61 1.98
C GLU A 35 -13.11 0.66 0.93
N GLY A 36 -14.37 0.24 1.08
CA GLY A 36 -14.98 -0.71 0.15
C GLY A 36 -16.22 -1.39 0.69
N THR A 37 -16.68 -2.42 -0.01
CA THR A 37 -17.88 -3.20 0.34
C THR A 37 -17.48 -4.61 0.76
N GLY A 38 -18.06 -5.11 1.87
CA GLY A 38 -17.79 -6.47 2.35
C GLY A 38 -16.34 -6.74 2.76
N LEU A 39 -15.62 -5.69 3.16
CA LEU A 39 -14.27 -5.82 3.69
C LEU A 39 -14.27 -6.51 5.06
N ASN A 40 -13.15 -7.13 5.42
CA ASN A 40 -13.02 -7.86 6.67
C ASN A 40 -11.56 -7.86 7.17
N SER A 41 -11.36 -8.18 8.46
CA SER A 41 -10.03 -8.25 9.10
C SER A 41 -9.16 -9.43 8.64
N LEU A 42 -9.70 -10.33 7.82
CA LEU A 42 -8.95 -11.42 7.19
C LEU A 42 -8.31 -10.99 5.87
N SER A 43 -8.70 -9.83 5.33
CA SER A 43 -8.13 -9.27 4.11
C SER A 43 -6.63 -9.00 4.27
N ARG A 44 -5.88 -9.14 3.19
CA ARG A 44 -4.44 -8.89 3.14
C ARG A 44 -4.14 -7.90 2.03
N VAL A 45 -3.04 -7.18 2.20
CA VAL A 45 -2.52 -6.26 1.19
C VAL A 45 -1.05 -6.56 0.96
N LYS A 46 -0.63 -6.45 -0.29
CA LYS A 46 0.77 -6.36 -0.71
C LYS A 46 1.05 -4.96 -1.18
N VAL A 47 2.27 -4.51 -0.99
CA VAL A 47 2.68 -3.17 -1.39
C VAL A 47 3.72 -3.31 -2.48
N LEU A 48 3.41 -2.87 -3.68
CA LEU A 48 4.30 -2.94 -4.84
C LEU A 48 4.81 -1.55 -5.20
N PRO A 49 5.94 -1.43 -5.91
CA PRO A 49 6.31 -0.17 -6.57
C PRO A 49 5.19 0.30 -7.49
N ALA A 50 4.96 1.62 -7.62
CA ALA A 50 3.87 2.17 -8.46
C ALA A 50 3.91 1.70 -9.94
N SER A 51 5.10 1.37 -10.45
CA SER A 51 5.31 0.85 -11.81
C SER A 51 4.85 -0.59 -12.02
N GLN A 52 4.61 -1.34 -10.95
CA GLN A 52 4.12 -2.72 -11.00
C GLN A 52 2.60 -2.76 -10.96
N VAL A 53 2.05 -3.88 -11.43
CA VAL A 53 0.60 -4.16 -11.41
C VAL A 53 0.28 -5.26 -10.41
N CYS A 54 -0.93 -5.19 -9.87
CA CYS A 54 -1.49 -6.22 -9.01
C CYS A 54 -1.69 -7.53 -9.79
N GLY A 55 -1.62 -8.66 -9.09
CA GLY A 55 -1.74 -9.98 -9.71
C GLY A 55 -0.53 -10.33 -10.57
N SER A 56 0.67 -9.92 -10.14
CA SER A 56 1.94 -10.28 -10.76
C SER A 56 2.78 -11.15 -9.82
N SER A 57 3.88 -11.72 -10.31
CA SER A 57 4.86 -12.42 -9.46
C SER A 57 5.69 -11.48 -8.56
N ALA A 58 5.39 -10.18 -8.56
CA ALA A 58 6.12 -9.20 -7.77
C ALA A 58 5.99 -9.47 -6.26
N SER A 59 7.13 -9.42 -5.57
CA SER A 59 7.22 -9.39 -4.10
C SER A 59 6.87 -8.00 -3.58
N ASP A 60 6.71 -7.89 -2.26
CA ASP A 60 6.58 -6.57 -1.63
C ASP A 60 7.76 -5.68 -1.99
N SER A 61 7.50 -4.39 -2.12
CA SER A 61 8.49 -3.38 -2.49
C SER A 61 9.61 -3.35 -1.45
N ALA A 62 10.86 -3.23 -1.90
CA ALA A 62 12.00 -3.08 -1.02
C ALA A 62 11.85 -1.88 -0.06
N GLY A 63 11.16 -0.82 -0.50
CA GLY A 63 10.90 0.36 0.32
C GLY A 63 9.89 0.16 1.46
N LEU A 64 9.21 -0.99 1.55
CA LEU A 64 8.34 -1.34 2.67
C LEU A 64 9.13 -2.12 3.72
N LEU A 65 9.16 -1.61 4.96
CA LEU A 65 9.74 -2.32 6.09
C LEU A 65 8.74 -3.24 6.77
N SER A 66 7.52 -2.76 6.99
CA SER A 66 6.48 -3.57 7.64
C SER A 66 5.08 -3.08 7.30
N ILE A 67 4.18 -4.05 7.20
CA ILE A 67 2.73 -3.84 7.16
C ILE A 67 2.09 -4.95 7.99
N PRO A 68 1.06 -4.67 8.82
CA PRO A 68 0.44 -5.70 9.61
C PRO A 68 -0.23 -6.74 8.73
N THR A 69 -0.02 -8.00 9.10
CA THR A 69 -0.77 -9.08 8.48
C THR A 69 -2.23 -9.07 8.93
N SER A 70 -2.57 -8.54 10.11
CA SER A 70 -3.95 -8.54 10.62
C SER A 70 -4.45 -7.11 10.80
N PRO A 71 -5.20 -6.56 9.84
CA PRO A 71 -5.76 -5.22 9.96
C PRO A 71 -6.97 -5.19 10.90
N SER A 72 -7.28 -4.00 11.41
CA SER A 72 -8.51 -3.73 12.17
C SER A 72 -9.63 -3.26 11.26
N LEU A 73 -10.88 -3.45 11.67
CA LEU A 73 -12.04 -2.81 11.04
C LEU A 73 -12.37 -1.52 11.80
N ASP A 74 -12.60 -0.44 11.08
CA ASP A 74 -13.13 0.80 11.68
C ASP A 74 -14.66 0.75 11.83
N ALA A 75 -15.24 1.81 12.40
CA ALA A 75 -16.68 1.92 12.60
C ALA A 75 -17.48 2.01 11.29
N ASN A 76 -16.83 2.35 10.18
CA ASN A 76 -17.44 2.50 8.86
C ASN A 76 -17.33 1.21 8.02
N GLY A 77 -16.67 0.17 8.54
CA GLY A 77 -16.43 -1.08 7.83
C GLY A 77 -15.20 -1.04 6.91
N SER A 78 -14.36 -0.01 7.02
CA SER A 78 -13.08 0.08 6.32
C SER A 78 -12.02 -0.75 7.04
N VAL A 79 -11.03 -1.22 6.28
CA VAL A 79 -9.93 -2.03 6.81
C VAL A 79 -8.72 -1.13 7.02
N VAL A 80 -8.19 -1.09 8.24
CA VAL A 80 -7.07 -0.22 8.64
C VAL A 80 -5.83 -1.05 8.95
N TYR A 81 -4.76 -0.78 8.20
CA TYR A 81 -3.41 -1.31 8.40
C TYR A 81 -2.58 -0.31 9.21
N ASN A 82 -2.69 -0.39 10.55
CA ASN A 82 -1.96 0.47 11.49
C ASN A 82 -0.47 0.10 11.58
N ASN A 83 0.41 1.01 11.99
CA ASN A 83 1.84 0.73 12.12
C ASN A 83 2.49 0.24 10.81
N THR A 84 2.03 0.75 9.67
CA THR A 84 2.69 0.53 8.38
C THR A 84 3.92 1.42 8.30
N LEU A 85 5.08 0.85 7.97
CA LEU A 85 6.36 1.55 7.96
C LEU A 85 7.07 1.36 6.62
N PHE A 86 7.51 2.48 6.06
CA PHE A 86 8.31 2.55 4.85
C PHE A 86 9.71 3.07 5.17
N GLU A 87 10.75 2.49 4.56
CA GLU A 87 12.13 2.99 4.67
C GLU A 87 12.47 4.05 3.63
N ALA A 88 11.81 4.01 2.46
CA ALA A 88 12.15 4.85 1.33
C ALA A 88 10.96 5.70 0.88
N PRO A 89 11.18 6.99 0.54
CA PRO A 89 10.17 7.79 -0.11
C PRO A 89 9.85 7.26 -1.51
N GLY A 90 8.65 7.53 -2.01
CA GLY A 90 8.19 7.12 -3.33
C GLY A 90 6.68 6.83 -3.38
N SER A 91 6.20 6.51 -4.57
CA SER A 91 4.81 6.10 -4.78
C SER A 91 4.70 4.57 -4.79
N TYR A 92 3.72 4.05 -4.06
CA TYR A 92 3.49 2.63 -3.89
C TYR A 92 2.05 2.26 -4.25
N ARG A 93 1.88 1.10 -4.89
CA ARG A 93 0.57 0.52 -5.22
C ARG A 93 0.18 -0.50 -4.16
N LEU A 94 -1.08 -0.46 -3.75
CA LEU A 94 -1.67 -1.39 -2.79
C LEU A 94 -2.46 -2.46 -3.54
N CYS A 95 -2.02 -3.70 -3.43
CA CYS A 95 -2.67 -4.83 -4.07
C CYS A 95 -3.38 -5.68 -3.02
N TRP A 96 -4.68 -5.90 -3.20
CA TRP A 96 -5.55 -6.50 -2.21
C TRP A 96 -5.89 -7.94 -2.53
N CYS A 97 -5.99 -8.73 -1.47
CA CYS A 97 -6.54 -10.07 -1.49
C CYS A 97 -7.59 -10.22 -0.38
N GLY A 98 -8.81 -10.53 -0.79
CA GLY A 98 -9.94 -10.77 0.11
C GLY A 98 -9.98 -12.19 0.61
N LYS A 99 -9.52 -12.41 1.84
CA LYS A 99 -9.75 -13.70 2.51
C LYS A 99 -11.14 -13.70 3.12
N MET A 100 -11.91 -14.74 2.87
CA MET A 100 -13.25 -14.92 3.46
C MET A 100 -13.31 -16.21 4.27
N THR A 101 -14.19 -16.26 5.27
CA THR A 101 -14.40 -17.42 6.15
C THR A 101 -15.30 -18.50 5.52
N MET A 102 -15.72 -18.33 4.26
CA MET A 102 -16.60 -19.26 3.56
C MET A 102 -15.83 -20.48 3.02
N PRO A 103 -16.44 -21.67 3.00
CA PRO A 103 -15.80 -22.92 2.55
C PRO A 103 -15.36 -22.89 1.07
N GLU A 104 -15.90 -21.97 0.28
CA GLU A 104 -15.71 -21.91 -1.18
C GLU A 104 -14.61 -20.93 -1.63
N CYS A 105 -14.28 -19.91 -0.83
CA CYS A 105 -13.22 -18.95 -1.18
C CYS A 105 -11.93 -19.27 -0.42
N ARG A 106 -11.28 -20.35 -0.86
CA ARG A 106 -9.90 -20.70 -0.45
C ARG A 106 -8.88 -19.96 -1.33
N ILE A 107 -9.08 -18.68 -1.64
CA ILE A 107 -7.97 -17.82 -2.09
C ILE A 107 -7.25 -17.41 -0.82
N CYS A 108 -6.42 -18.33 -0.35
CA CYS A 108 -5.48 -18.05 0.72
C CYS A 108 -4.46 -17.10 0.11
N CYS A 109 -4.46 -15.83 0.50
CA CYS A 109 -3.51 -14.78 0.12
C CYS A 109 -2.04 -15.20 0.36
N VAL A 110 -1.56 -16.15 -0.43
CA VAL A 110 -0.36 -16.97 -0.23
C VAL A 110 0.54 -16.82 -1.44
N SER A 111 -0.06 -16.76 -2.63
CA SER A 111 0.62 -16.52 -3.88
C SER A 111 0.59 -15.02 -4.23
N PRO A 112 1.64 -14.46 -4.84
CA PRO A 112 1.62 -13.09 -5.36
C PRO A 112 0.45 -12.81 -6.31
N TRP A 113 0.03 -13.83 -7.07
CA TRP A 113 -1.08 -13.76 -8.03
C TRP A 113 -2.45 -13.57 -7.37
N ASP A 114 -2.59 -13.92 -6.08
CA ASP A 114 -3.86 -13.77 -5.33
C ASP A 114 -4.19 -12.30 -5.05
N TYR A 115 -3.18 -11.43 -5.10
CA TYR A 115 -3.32 -9.99 -4.87
C TYR A 115 -3.59 -9.27 -6.18
N SER A 116 -4.67 -9.63 -6.87
CA SER A 116 -5.01 -9.15 -8.21
C SER A 116 -5.87 -7.89 -8.24
N VAL A 117 -6.40 -7.47 -7.09
CA VAL A 117 -7.27 -6.30 -6.98
C VAL A 117 -6.45 -5.07 -6.63
N ASP A 118 -6.58 -4.00 -7.40
CA ASP A 118 -5.97 -2.71 -7.11
C ASP A 118 -6.81 -1.95 -6.06
N ALA A 119 -6.23 -1.75 -4.88
CA ALA A 119 -6.87 -1.03 -3.78
C ALA A 119 -6.47 0.44 -3.69
N GLY A 120 -5.61 0.93 -4.59
CA GLY A 120 -5.19 2.33 -4.63
C GLY A 120 -3.69 2.55 -4.52
N MET A 121 -3.31 3.82 -4.34
CA MET A 121 -1.92 4.26 -4.25
C MET A 121 -1.68 5.09 -2.98
N VAL A 122 -0.48 4.93 -2.43
CA VAL A 122 0.01 5.72 -1.29
C VAL A 122 1.35 6.34 -1.66
N ASP A 123 1.48 7.64 -1.36
CA ASP A 123 2.73 8.37 -1.51
C ASP A 123 3.45 8.44 -0.16
N VAL A 124 4.75 8.13 -0.19
CA VAL A 124 5.65 8.25 0.95
C VAL A 124 6.62 9.38 0.67
N THR A 125 6.66 10.34 1.58
CA THR A 125 7.55 11.50 1.56
C THR A 125 8.68 11.31 2.57
N GLY A 126 9.77 12.04 2.41
CA GLY A 126 10.91 11.99 3.31
C GLY A 126 12.24 11.95 2.56
N PRO A 127 13.35 11.89 3.31
CA PRO A 127 14.68 11.77 2.73
C PRO A 127 14.87 10.40 2.09
N GLU A 128 15.63 10.35 1.01
CA GLU A 128 16.13 9.10 0.45
C GLU A 128 17.04 8.42 1.48
N GLY A 129 16.80 7.13 1.73
CA GLY A 129 17.69 6.32 2.55
C GLY A 129 19.04 6.08 1.87
N ASN A 130 20.04 5.66 2.65
CA ASN A 130 21.35 5.21 2.16
C ASN A 130 22.17 6.26 1.38
N ILE A 131 22.06 7.54 1.74
CA ILE A 131 22.94 8.59 1.17
C ILE A 131 24.38 8.37 1.67
N ILE A 132 25.28 8.05 0.74
CA ILE A 132 26.72 7.94 1.00
C ILE A 132 27.37 9.28 0.61
N VAL A 133 27.91 9.99 1.59
CA VAL A 133 28.69 11.22 1.38
C VAL A 133 30.16 10.92 1.57
N THR A 134 30.97 11.14 0.53
CA THR A 134 32.43 11.08 0.63
C THR A 134 32.97 12.47 0.96
N PRO A 135 33.55 12.69 2.16
CA PRO A 135 34.06 14.01 2.53
C PRO A 135 35.28 14.40 1.69
N PRO A 136 35.55 15.70 1.50
CA PRO A 136 36.74 16.20 0.83
C PRO A 136 38.03 15.76 1.52
N ALA A 137 39.13 15.61 0.76
CA ALA A 137 40.44 15.34 1.32
C ALA A 137 40.97 16.58 2.06
N GLY A 138 41.09 16.48 3.39
CA GLY A 138 41.66 17.54 4.24
C GLY A 138 41.12 17.50 5.66
N LEU A 139 42.02 17.40 6.65
CA LEU A 139 41.65 17.49 8.07
C LEU A 139 41.01 18.86 8.35
N GLY A 140 39.80 18.86 8.92
CA GLY A 140 39.10 20.07 9.36
C GLY A 140 38.41 20.88 8.26
N SER A 141 38.31 20.37 7.03
CA SER A 141 37.57 21.07 5.96
C SER A 141 36.06 20.89 6.14
N PRO A 142 35.26 21.97 6.19
CA PRO A 142 33.81 21.86 6.20
C PRO A 142 33.34 21.26 4.87
N PHE A 143 32.24 20.51 4.93
CA PHE A 143 31.60 19.92 3.76
C PHE A 143 30.09 19.85 3.97
N ASP A 144 29.36 19.87 2.87
CA ASP A 144 27.90 19.81 2.90
C ASP A 144 27.42 18.35 2.86
N ILE A 145 26.36 18.06 3.61
CA ILE A 145 25.63 16.79 3.53
C ILE A 145 24.37 17.05 2.70
N PRO A 146 24.35 16.68 1.41
CA PRO A 146 23.15 16.86 0.61
C PRO A 146 22.08 15.87 1.05
N ILE A 147 21.02 16.37 1.68
CA ILE A 147 19.82 15.57 1.94
C ILE A 147 18.94 15.64 0.69
N ARG A 148 18.71 14.48 0.07
CA ARG A 148 17.79 14.30 -1.06
C ARG A 148 16.54 13.60 -0.57
N GLY A 149 15.41 13.79 -1.26
CA GLY A 149 14.13 13.24 -0.84
C GLY A 149 12.96 13.85 -1.59
N THR A 150 11.78 13.30 -1.37
CA THR A 150 10.52 13.84 -1.87
C THR A 150 9.74 14.49 -0.73
N GLY A 151 9.07 15.62 -0.98
CA GLY A 151 8.27 16.29 0.05
C GLY A 151 9.08 16.83 1.24
N LEU A 152 10.36 17.12 1.07
CA LEU A 152 11.17 17.79 2.09
C LEU A 152 10.67 19.24 2.26
N ALA A 153 10.33 19.62 3.49
CA ALA A 153 10.04 21.01 3.82
C ALA A 153 11.36 21.81 3.84
N LEU A 154 11.37 22.94 3.12
CA LEU A 154 12.48 23.91 3.10
C LEU A 154 12.40 24.87 4.29
#